data_AF-A0A938UUD8-F1
#
_entry.id   AF-A0A938UUD8-F1
#
_cell.length_a   1.000
_cell.length_b   1.000
_cell.length_c   1.000
_cell.angle_alpha   90.00
_cell.angle_beta   90.00
_cell.angle_gamma   90.00
#
_symmetry.space_group_name_H-M   'P 1'
#
loop_
_entity.id
_entity.type
_entity.pdbx_description
1 polymer ?
#
loop_
_entity_poly.entity_id
_entity_poly.type
_entity_poly.pdbx_seq_one_letter_code
_entity_poly.pdbx_strand_id
1 'polypeptide(L)'
;MGETCYLRGGEAGGELEHRYGDHVHLIRDPLALTWLARLCHPSCVQPEINRLTTQLYRGLVREMLNRQFPRRVVKSETRMRQFTERGYYEGQILDPAVEVTSVDIARAGILPSMVCFEALCEVLDPTRVRQDHILMNRTTNDQHQVTGAGMYGKKIAGPVKADRNPKGTPPRSRPDETPPFRRLRPAGPSGDRAIASLRRLII
;
A
#
# COMPACT_ATOMS: atom_id res chain seq x y z
N MET A 1 31.93 -7.73 -7.94
CA MET A 1 30.94 -8.17 -8.96
C MET A 1 29.57 -7.79 -8.43
N GLY A 2 28.73 -7.10 -9.21
CA GLY A 2 27.36 -6.74 -8.81
C GLY A 2 26.39 -7.91 -8.97
N GLU A 3 25.18 -7.79 -8.42
CA GLU A 3 24.13 -8.80 -8.59
C GLU A 3 23.76 -8.96 -10.08
N THR A 4 23.69 -10.21 -10.53
CA THR A 4 23.43 -10.54 -11.95
C THR A 4 21.96 -10.80 -12.25
N CYS A 5 21.09 -10.77 -11.23
CA CYS A 5 19.65 -11.04 -11.37
C CYS A 5 19.00 -10.12 -12.42
N TYR A 6 19.45 -8.86 -12.49
CA TYR A 6 18.92 -7.84 -13.40
C TYR A 6 19.50 -7.90 -14.82
N LEU A 7 20.50 -8.76 -15.08
CA LEU A 7 21.18 -8.84 -16.39
C LEU A 7 20.44 -9.74 -17.40
N ARG A 8 19.59 -10.66 -16.91
CA ARG A 8 18.83 -11.57 -17.76
C ARG A 8 17.56 -10.86 -18.25
N GLY A 9 17.70 -10.05 -19.29
CA GLY A 9 16.59 -9.34 -19.93
C GLY A 9 15.82 -10.23 -20.92
N GLY A 10 14.66 -10.73 -20.49
CA GLY A 10 13.59 -11.15 -21.42
C GLY A 10 12.73 -9.96 -21.85
N GLU A 11 11.64 -10.20 -22.57
CA GLU A 11 10.64 -9.16 -22.88
C GLU A 11 10.15 -8.44 -21.60
N ALA A 12 9.86 -7.15 -21.72
CA ALA A 12 9.38 -6.34 -20.60
C ALA A 12 8.01 -6.84 -20.11
N GLY A 13 7.84 -6.92 -18.79
CA GLY A 13 6.63 -7.43 -18.14
C GLY A 13 6.87 -8.69 -17.31
N GLY A 14 6.15 -8.81 -16.19
CA GLY A 14 6.20 -9.96 -15.29
C GLY A 14 7.15 -9.80 -14.10
N GLU A 15 7.49 -10.93 -13.47
CA GLU A 15 8.29 -10.97 -12.24
C GLU A 15 9.70 -11.54 -12.49
N LEU A 16 10.66 -11.15 -11.65
CA LEU A 16 11.98 -11.76 -11.56
C LEU A 16 11.91 -12.99 -10.65
N GLU A 17 12.62 -14.04 -11.01
CA GLU A 17 12.76 -15.21 -10.15
C GLU A 17 13.53 -14.85 -8.88
N HIS A 18 13.04 -15.32 -7.73
CA HIS A 18 13.70 -15.11 -6.45
C HIS A 18 13.36 -16.19 -5.43
N ARG A 19 14.04 -16.14 -4.28
CA ARG A 19 13.89 -17.11 -3.18
C ARG A 19 13.27 -16.51 -1.91
N TYR A 20 12.73 -15.29 -1.98
CA TYR A 20 12.11 -14.60 -0.85
C TYR A 20 10.71 -15.13 -0.44
N GLY A 21 10.19 -16.14 -1.14
CA GLY A 21 8.88 -16.74 -0.91
C GLY A 21 7.74 -16.04 -1.65
N ASP A 22 6.54 -16.60 -1.53
CA ASP A 22 5.37 -16.30 -2.39
C ASP A 22 4.74 -14.92 -2.15
N HIS A 23 5.15 -14.23 -1.10
CA HIS A 23 4.61 -12.91 -0.73
C HIS A 23 5.48 -11.74 -1.21
N VAL A 24 6.59 -12.04 -1.88
CA VAL A 24 7.46 -11.04 -2.47
C VAL A 24 7.27 -11.09 -3.98
N HIS A 25 7.14 -9.92 -4.59
CA HIS A 25 7.02 -9.77 -6.02
C HIS A 25 8.12 -8.82 -6.50
N LEU A 26 9.06 -9.32 -7.28
CA LEU A 26 10.11 -8.50 -7.89
C LEU A 26 9.71 -8.16 -9.32
N ILE A 27 9.39 -6.90 -9.58
CA ILE A 27 8.87 -6.49 -10.89
C ILE A 27 10.01 -6.37 -11.89
N ARG A 28 9.83 -6.99 -13.06
CA ARG A 28 10.73 -6.82 -14.21
C ARG A 28 10.28 -5.63 -15.05
N ASP A 29 10.71 -4.44 -14.65
CA ASP A 29 10.45 -3.19 -15.37
C ASP A 29 11.76 -2.44 -15.63
N PRO A 30 12.29 -2.48 -16.88
CA PRO A 30 13.53 -1.79 -17.24
C PRO A 30 13.49 -0.28 -16.99
N LEU A 31 12.32 0.36 -17.08
CA LEU A 31 12.18 1.79 -16.80
C LEU A 31 12.30 2.06 -15.31
N ALA A 32 11.64 1.25 -14.47
CA ALA A 32 11.80 1.32 -13.03
C ALA A 32 13.25 1.05 -12.60
N LEU A 33 13.92 0.06 -13.20
CA LEU A 33 15.33 -0.22 -12.93
C LEU A 33 16.25 0.94 -13.35
N THR A 34 15.93 1.64 -14.44
CA THR A 34 16.66 2.84 -14.87
C THR A 34 16.55 3.96 -13.82
N TRP A 35 15.33 4.21 -13.32
CA TRP A 35 15.11 5.21 -12.27
C TRP A 35 15.74 4.80 -10.94
N LEU A 36 15.69 3.51 -10.59
CA LEU A 36 16.31 2.98 -9.38
C LEU A 36 17.84 3.14 -9.44
N ALA A 37 18.46 2.81 -10.58
CA ALA A 37 19.89 3.00 -10.78
C ALA A 37 20.28 4.49 -10.62
N ARG A 38 19.47 5.42 -11.13
CA ARG A 38 19.69 6.85 -10.93
C ARG A 38 19.51 7.28 -9.48
N LEU A 39 18.44 6.83 -8.82
CA LEU A 39 18.14 7.14 -7.42
C LEU A 39 19.26 6.69 -6.47
N CYS A 40 19.85 5.53 -6.74
CA CYS A 40 20.95 4.98 -5.95
C CYS A 40 22.33 5.61 -6.26
N HIS A 41 22.44 6.44 -7.29
CA HIS A 41 23.71 7.06 -7.65
C HIS A 41 24.10 8.14 -6.61
N PRO A 42 25.37 8.22 -6.14
CA PRO A 42 25.78 9.17 -5.10
C PRO A 42 25.56 10.65 -5.44
N SER A 43 25.50 11.00 -6.73
CA SER A 43 25.19 12.36 -7.19
C SER A 43 23.70 12.68 -7.30
N CYS A 44 22.81 11.71 -7.02
CA CYS A 44 21.38 11.98 -6.97
C CYS A 44 21.06 12.67 -5.64
N VAL A 45 20.54 13.89 -5.75
CA VAL A 45 20.23 14.76 -4.61
C VAL A 45 18.81 15.28 -4.74
N GLN A 46 18.31 15.94 -3.70
CA GLN A 46 17.02 16.60 -3.79
C GLN A 46 17.05 17.73 -4.85
N PRO A 47 15.96 17.96 -5.61
CA PRO A 47 14.62 17.34 -5.51
C PRO A 47 14.45 16.05 -6.35
N GLU A 48 15.52 15.58 -7.00
CA GLU A 48 15.47 14.42 -7.90
C GLU A 48 15.09 13.14 -7.14
N ILE A 49 15.64 12.94 -5.93
CA ILE A 49 15.29 11.83 -5.04
C ILE A 49 13.78 11.71 -4.87
N ASN A 50 13.09 12.81 -4.54
CA ASN A 50 11.64 12.80 -4.36
C ASN A 50 10.92 12.43 -5.66
N ARG A 51 11.31 13.02 -6.80
CA ARG A 51 10.68 12.74 -8.10
C ARG A 51 10.82 11.28 -8.53
N LEU A 52 12.00 10.70 -8.36
CA LEU A 52 12.25 9.29 -8.70
C LEU A 52 11.54 8.35 -7.73
N THR A 53 11.53 8.66 -6.44
CA THR A 53 10.77 7.90 -5.44
C THR A 53 9.28 7.88 -5.80
N THR A 54 8.70 9.03 -6.13
CA THR A 54 7.29 9.12 -6.56
C THR A 54 7.02 8.28 -7.81
N GLN A 55 7.88 8.34 -8.84
CA GLN A 55 7.72 7.55 -10.06
C GLN A 55 7.76 6.05 -9.79
N LEU A 56 8.75 5.60 -9.01
CA LEU A 56 8.89 4.20 -8.62
C LEU A 56 7.66 3.71 -7.88
N TYR A 57 7.21 4.42 -6.83
CA TYR A 57 6.04 4.01 -6.05
C TYR A 57 4.73 4.08 -6.84
N ARG A 58 4.56 5.02 -7.78
CA ARG A 58 3.41 4.99 -8.70
C ARG A 58 3.41 3.75 -9.59
N GLY A 59 4.59 3.35 -10.08
CA GLY A 59 4.75 2.09 -10.82
C GLY A 59 4.40 0.87 -9.97
N LEU A 60 4.94 0.78 -8.75
CA LEU A 60 4.67 -0.32 -7.80
C LEU A 60 3.18 -0.43 -7.47
N VAL A 61 2.52 0.67 -7.16
CA VAL A 61 1.09 0.69 -6.82
C VAL A 61 0.25 0.24 -8.00
N ARG A 62 0.56 0.71 -9.21
CA ARG A 62 -0.14 0.26 -10.43
C ARG A 62 -0.04 -1.25 -10.60
N GLU A 63 1.15 -1.82 -10.44
CA GLU A 63 1.35 -3.26 -10.58
C GLU A 63 0.60 -4.04 -9.49
N MET A 64 0.68 -3.56 -8.25
CA MET A 64 -0.03 -4.14 -7.11
C MET A 64 -1.55 -4.12 -7.33
N LEU A 65 -2.13 -3.01 -7.78
CA LEU A 65 -3.55 -2.90 -8.12
C LEU A 65 -3.94 -3.91 -9.21
N ASN A 66 -3.17 -3.98 -10.29
CA ASN A 66 -3.49 -4.88 -11.39
C ASN A 66 -3.44 -6.37 -10.99
N ARG A 67 -2.49 -6.75 -10.13
CA ARG A 67 -2.28 -8.15 -9.75
C ARG A 67 -3.17 -8.61 -8.60
N GLN A 68 -3.34 -7.76 -7.58
CA GLN A 68 -3.85 -8.19 -6.27
C GLN A 68 -5.25 -7.69 -5.96
N PHE A 69 -5.73 -6.63 -6.63
CA PHE A 69 -7.02 -6.07 -6.26
C PHE A 69 -8.20 -6.85 -6.88
N PRO A 70 -9.29 -7.04 -6.10
CA PRO A 70 -10.53 -7.58 -6.62
C PRO A 70 -11.03 -6.81 -7.83
N ARG A 71 -11.61 -7.53 -8.80
CA ARG A 71 -12.20 -6.97 -10.01
C ARG A 71 -13.68 -7.27 -10.04
N ARG A 72 -14.45 -6.39 -10.68
CA ARG A 72 -15.86 -6.62 -10.99
C ARG A 72 -16.17 -6.25 -12.43
N VAL A 73 -17.11 -6.95 -13.03
CA VAL A 73 -17.65 -6.59 -14.35
C VAL A 73 -18.65 -5.45 -14.17
N VAL A 74 -18.54 -4.43 -15.01
CA VAL A 74 -19.49 -3.33 -15.04
C VAL A 74 -19.98 -3.10 -16.46
N LYS A 75 -21.19 -2.55 -16.56
CA LYS A 75 -21.72 -1.94 -17.76
C LYS A 75 -21.95 -0.46 -17.49
N SER A 76 -21.17 0.41 -18.12
CA SER A 76 -21.17 1.84 -17.87
C SER A 76 -21.49 2.62 -19.14
N GLU A 77 -22.36 3.62 -19.04
CA GLU A 77 -22.66 4.51 -20.15
C GLU A 77 -21.44 5.33 -20.52
N THR A 78 -21.17 5.42 -21.82
CA THR A 78 -20.15 6.32 -22.34
C THR A 78 -20.81 7.55 -22.94
N ARG A 79 -20.01 8.58 -23.21
CA ARG A 79 -20.46 9.78 -23.97
C ARG A 79 -21.04 9.44 -25.35
N MET A 80 -20.80 8.23 -25.88
CA MET A 80 -21.33 7.75 -27.15
C MET A 80 -22.78 7.26 -27.10
N ARG A 81 -23.36 7.08 -25.90
CA ARG A 81 -24.74 6.57 -25.74
C ARG A 81 -25.78 7.40 -26.50
N GLN A 82 -25.56 8.72 -26.59
CA GLN A 82 -26.43 9.63 -27.35
C GLN A 82 -26.42 9.40 -28.87
N PHE A 83 -25.37 8.76 -29.41
CA PHE A 83 -25.20 8.56 -30.86
C PHE A 83 -25.41 7.10 -31.29
N THR A 84 -25.31 6.13 -30.37
CA THR A 84 -25.45 4.71 -30.70
C THR A 84 -25.97 3.89 -29.54
N GLU A 85 -26.78 2.89 -29.85
CA GLU A 85 -27.28 1.95 -28.85
C GLU A 85 -26.18 1.13 -28.18
N ARG A 86 -25.04 0.97 -28.88
CA ARG A 86 -23.85 0.28 -28.39
C ARG A 86 -22.94 1.17 -27.53
N GLY A 87 -23.39 2.37 -27.15
CA GLY A 87 -22.59 3.39 -26.46
C GLY A 87 -22.28 3.09 -24.98
N TYR A 88 -22.01 1.83 -24.65
CA TYR A 88 -21.68 1.34 -23.33
C TYR A 88 -20.26 0.75 -23.33
N TYR A 89 -19.55 0.91 -22.22
CA TYR A 89 -18.39 0.09 -21.87
C TYR A 89 -18.89 -1.11 -21.06
N GLU A 90 -18.51 -2.31 -21.47
CA GLU A 90 -18.79 -3.55 -20.73
C GLU A 90 -17.48 -4.31 -20.55
N GLY A 91 -17.01 -4.43 -19.30
CA GLY A 91 -15.69 -4.98 -19.01
C GLY A 91 -15.34 -4.99 -17.53
N GLN A 92 -14.14 -5.51 -17.22
CA GLN A 92 -13.63 -5.56 -15.86
C GLN A 92 -13.01 -4.24 -15.44
N ILE A 93 -13.40 -3.79 -14.26
CA ILE A 93 -12.73 -2.72 -13.52
C ILE A 93 -12.25 -3.26 -12.16
N LEU A 94 -11.37 -2.52 -11.50
CA LEU A 94 -11.09 -2.74 -10.08
C LEU A 94 -12.36 -2.45 -9.27
N ASP A 95 -12.62 -3.24 -8.22
CA ASP A 95 -13.77 -3.00 -7.35
C ASP A 95 -13.52 -1.77 -6.47
N PRO A 96 -14.26 -0.65 -6.66
CA PRO A 96 -14.03 0.57 -5.89
C PRO A 96 -14.48 0.46 -4.44
N ALA A 97 -15.21 -0.59 -4.06
CA ALA A 97 -15.71 -0.80 -2.70
C ALA A 97 -14.66 -1.40 -1.74
N VAL A 98 -13.47 -1.75 -2.24
CA VAL A 98 -12.40 -2.34 -1.44
C VAL A 98 -11.91 -1.33 -0.39
N GLU A 99 -11.89 -1.77 0.87
CA GLU A 99 -11.35 -0.99 1.98
C GLU A 99 -9.84 -1.17 2.07
N VAL A 100 -9.08 -0.06 2.10
CA VAL A 100 -7.62 -0.09 2.06
C VAL A 100 -7.02 0.86 3.08
N THR A 101 -5.95 0.43 3.72
CA THR A 101 -5.13 1.25 4.62
C THR A 101 -3.70 1.30 4.08
N SER A 102 -3.22 2.48 3.70
CA SER A 102 -1.79 2.74 3.47
C SER A 102 -1.14 3.03 4.82
N VAL A 103 -0.01 2.39 5.12
CA VAL A 103 0.71 2.57 6.39
C VAL A 103 2.17 2.86 6.11
N ASP A 104 2.72 3.92 6.70
CA ASP A 104 4.17 4.14 6.73
C ASP A 104 4.78 3.98 8.11
N ILE A 105 6.08 3.68 8.07
CA ILE A 105 7.00 3.88 9.17
C ILE A 105 7.73 5.21 8.93
N ALA A 106 7.47 6.16 9.82
CA ALA A 106 8.07 7.47 9.74
C ALA A 106 9.59 7.40 10.04
N ARG A 107 10.43 8.18 9.35
CA ARG A 107 10.07 9.27 8.42
C ARG A 107 10.20 8.92 6.93
N ALA A 108 11.07 7.98 6.58
CA ALA A 108 11.37 7.68 5.18
C ALA A 108 10.15 7.15 4.41
N GLY A 109 9.22 6.47 5.09
CA GLY A 109 8.00 5.94 4.48
C GLY A 109 6.93 6.97 4.16
N ILE A 110 7.02 8.21 4.66
CA ILE A 110 5.96 9.23 4.52
C ILE A 110 5.67 9.52 3.04
N LEU A 111 6.71 9.82 2.25
CA LEU A 111 6.54 10.14 0.83
C LEU A 111 5.99 8.94 0.04
N PRO A 112 6.59 7.73 0.13
CA PRO A 112 6.01 6.51 -0.44
C PRO A 112 4.54 6.29 -0.13
N SER A 113 4.17 6.30 1.16
CA SER A 113 2.81 6.05 1.63
C SER A 113 1.82 7.10 1.14
N MET A 114 2.25 8.37 1.04
CA MET A 114 1.44 9.44 0.46
C MET A 114 1.15 9.20 -1.02
N VAL A 115 2.17 8.82 -1.80
CA VAL A 115 2.01 8.48 -3.22
C VAL A 115 1.05 7.29 -3.40
N CYS A 116 1.18 6.26 -2.56
CA CYS A 116 0.27 5.12 -2.56
C CYS A 116 -1.16 5.53 -2.21
N PHE A 117 -1.33 6.33 -1.15
CA PHE A 117 -2.63 6.82 -0.69
C PHE A 117 -3.36 7.63 -1.78
N GLU A 118 -2.66 8.54 -2.45
CA GLU A 118 -3.22 9.33 -3.55
C GLU A 118 -3.66 8.45 -4.71
N ALA A 119 -2.80 7.53 -5.17
CA ALA A 119 -3.12 6.61 -6.26
C ALA A 119 -4.31 5.68 -5.92
N LEU A 120 -4.44 5.27 -4.65
CA LEU A 120 -5.60 4.50 -4.19
C LEU A 120 -6.88 5.34 -4.21
N CYS A 121 -6.82 6.61 -3.79
CA CYS A 121 -7.97 7.52 -3.87
C CYS A 121 -8.39 7.88 -5.30
N GLU A 122 -7.49 7.79 -6.28
CA GLU A 122 -7.82 7.99 -7.71
C GLU A 122 -8.70 6.85 -8.27
N VAL A 123 -8.64 5.65 -7.68
CA VAL A 123 -9.21 4.43 -8.25
C VAL A 123 -10.35 3.84 -7.41
N LEU A 124 -10.26 3.96 -6.09
CA LEU A 124 -11.23 3.41 -5.13
C LEU A 124 -12.15 4.51 -4.60
N ASP A 125 -13.19 4.13 -3.86
CA ASP A 125 -13.97 5.07 -3.07
C ASP A 125 -13.06 5.75 -2.02
N PRO A 126 -12.81 7.08 -2.09
CA PRO A 126 -11.89 7.75 -1.18
C PRO A 126 -12.34 7.69 0.29
N THR A 127 -13.64 7.47 0.55
CA THR A 127 -14.14 7.28 1.92
C THR A 127 -13.68 5.97 2.53
N ARG A 128 -13.23 5.02 1.70
CA ARG A 128 -12.77 3.67 2.07
C ARG A 128 -11.25 3.51 2.08
N VAL A 129 -10.53 4.56 1.73
CA VAL A 129 -9.06 4.60 1.76
C VAL A 129 -8.62 5.43 2.96
N ARG A 130 -7.70 4.89 3.76
CA ARG A 130 -7.08 5.64 4.87
C ARG A 130 -5.56 5.55 4.83
N GLN A 131 -4.92 6.51 5.49
CA GLN A 131 -3.47 6.56 5.68
C GLN A 131 -3.15 6.62 7.17
N ASP A 132 -2.32 5.71 7.64
CA ASP A 132 -1.84 5.64 9.02
C ASP A 132 -0.31 5.83 9.06
N HIS A 133 0.18 6.41 10.16
CA HIS A 133 1.61 6.64 10.38
C HIS A 133 2.07 6.01 11.69
N ILE A 134 3.15 5.24 11.62
CA ILE A 134 3.81 4.64 12.78
C ILE A 134 5.17 5.30 12.98
N LEU A 135 5.42 5.86 14.16
CA LEU A 135 6.73 6.40 14.54
C LEU A 135 7.49 5.30 15.28
N MET A 136 8.47 4.71 14.60
CA MET A 136 9.29 3.63 15.14
C MET A 136 10.76 3.91 14.86
N ASN A 137 11.62 3.67 15.85
CA ASN A 137 13.07 3.73 15.69
C ASN A 137 13.72 2.50 16.30
N ARG A 138 14.91 2.16 15.80
CA ARG A 138 15.78 1.17 16.45
C ARG A 138 16.15 1.64 17.85
N THR A 139 16.12 0.73 18.82
CA THR A 139 16.71 0.95 20.15
C THR A 139 18.14 0.43 20.14
N THR A 140 19.06 1.15 20.78
CA THR A 140 20.46 0.74 20.89
C THR A 140 20.90 0.63 22.34
N ASN A 141 21.81 -0.29 22.63
CA ASN A 141 22.53 -0.31 23.90
C ASN A 141 23.65 0.75 23.92
N ASP A 142 24.39 0.80 25.03
CA ASP A 142 25.50 1.73 25.24
C ASP A 142 26.66 1.51 24.26
N GLN A 143 26.75 0.32 23.64
CA GLN A 143 27.72 -0.02 22.60
C GLN A 143 27.19 0.29 21.17
N HIS A 144 26.09 1.03 21.06
CA HIS A 144 25.41 1.37 19.79
C HIS A 144 24.93 0.16 18.97
N GLN A 145 24.80 -1.02 19.58
CA GLN A 145 24.26 -2.21 18.93
C GLN A 145 22.73 -2.14 18.98
N VAL A 146 22.08 -2.54 17.88
CA VAL A 146 20.61 -2.58 17.81
C VAL A 146 20.08 -3.70 18.69
N THR A 147 19.31 -3.35 19.71
CA THR A 147 18.71 -4.28 20.67
C THR A 147 17.23 -4.55 20.41
N GLY A 148 16.60 -3.75 19.54
CA GLY A 148 15.18 -3.87 19.22
C GLY A 148 14.66 -2.68 18.44
N ALA A 149 13.33 -2.53 18.45
CA ALA A 149 12.63 -1.40 17.87
C ALA A 149 11.60 -0.86 18.88
N GLY A 150 11.66 0.44 19.15
CA GLY A 150 10.71 1.15 20.00
C GLY A 150 9.66 1.84 19.14
N MET A 151 8.38 1.72 19.53
CA MET A 151 7.30 2.51 18.97
C MET A 151 7.07 3.74 19.86
N TYR A 152 7.22 4.93 19.29
CA TYR A 152 7.20 6.21 20.03
C TYR A 152 5.92 7.02 19.78
N GLY A 153 5.16 6.67 18.75
CA GLY A 153 3.91 7.34 18.43
C GLY A 153 3.17 6.62 17.31
N LYS A 154 1.87 6.83 17.26
CA LYS A 154 1.01 6.29 16.20
C LYS A 154 -0.07 7.32 15.87
N LYS A 155 -0.25 7.60 14.58
CA LYS A 155 -1.41 8.31 14.07
C LYS A 155 -2.21 7.31 13.25
N ILE A 156 -3.10 6.62 13.94
CA ILE A 156 -3.98 5.60 13.36
C ILE A 156 -5.38 6.17 13.36
N ALA A 157 -5.97 6.32 12.18
CA ALA A 157 -7.37 6.70 12.07
C ALA A 157 -8.24 5.51 12.55
N GLY A 158 -9.30 5.81 13.32
CA GLY A 158 -10.31 4.81 13.71
C GLY A 158 -10.92 4.12 12.48
N PRO A 159 -11.73 3.06 12.68
CA PRO A 159 -12.30 2.32 11.55
C PRO A 159 -13.00 3.28 10.59
N VAL A 160 -12.88 3.01 9.28
CA VAL A 160 -13.64 3.72 8.27
C VAL A 160 -15.12 3.56 8.62
N LYS A 161 -15.74 4.62 9.15
CA LYS A 161 -17.18 4.61 9.40
C LYS A 161 -17.85 4.70 8.04
N ALA A 162 -18.55 3.65 7.64
CA ALA A 162 -19.31 3.57 6.39
C ALA A 162 -20.51 4.56 6.31
N ASP A 163 -20.65 5.48 7.25
CA ASP A 163 -21.72 6.47 7.26
C ASP A 163 -21.21 7.79 7.88
N ARG A 164 -20.96 8.77 7.02
CA ARG A 164 -20.99 10.19 7.39
C ARG A 164 -22.15 10.86 6.65
N ASN A 165 -23.37 10.59 7.11
CA ASN A 165 -24.50 11.48 6.91
C ASN A 165 -24.11 12.92 7.37
N PRO A 166 -24.21 13.95 6.52
CA PRO A 166 -23.69 15.28 6.83
C PRO A 166 -24.71 16.08 7.64
N LYS A 167 -24.94 15.73 8.91
CA LYS A 167 -25.56 16.65 9.88
C LYS A 167 -24.89 16.52 11.24
N GLY A 168 -24.35 17.64 11.71
CA GLY A 168 -23.46 17.72 12.86
C GLY A 168 -24.12 17.35 14.18
N THR A 169 -23.43 16.54 14.97
CA THR A 169 -23.45 16.57 16.44
C THR A 169 -22.11 16.01 16.93
N PRO A 170 -21.35 16.71 17.79
CA PRO A 170 -20.05 16.21 18.24
C PRO A 170 -20.25 15.05 19.23
N PRO A 171 -19.45 13.96 19.14
CA PRO A 171 -19.53 12.88 20.12
C PRO A 171 -18.87 13.31 21.44
N ARG A 172 -19.58 13.10 22.54
CA ARG A 172 -19.10 13.33 23.92
C ARG A 172 -17.86 12.48 24.21
N SER A 173 -16.85 13.09 24.82
CA SER A 173 -15.63 12.43 25.30
C SER A 173 -15.95 11.35 26.34
N ARG A 174 -15.32 10.17 26.19
CA ARG A 174 -15.21 9.17 27.26
C ARG A 174 -13.75 9.11 27.75
N PRO A 175 -13.52 8.89 29.05
CA PRO A 175 -12.19 8.94 29.62
C PRO A 175 -11.38 7.69 29.31
N ASP A 176 -10.06 7.89 29.41
CA ASP A 176 -8.94 7.01 29.09
C ASP A 176 -8.87 5.82 30.07
N GLU A 177 -9.11 4.60 29.57
CA GLU A 177 -8.79 3.36 30.28
C GLU A 177 -8.14 2.38 29.29
N THR A 178 -6.82 2.23 29.41
CA THR A 178 -6.05 1.20 28.69
C THR A 178 -5.97 -0.05 29.56
N PRO A 179 -6.55 -1.21 29.18
CA PRO A 179 -6.40 -2.42 29.97
C PRO A 179 -5.05 -3.10 29.67
N PRO A 180 -4.42 -3.79 30.64
CA PRO A 180 -3.14 -4.45 30.44
C PRO A 180 -3.25 -5.67 29.53
N PHE A 181 -2.20 -5.90 28.72
CA PHE A 181 -2.07 -7.00 27.77
C PHE A 181 -2.28 -8.38 28.42
N ARG A 182 -3.34 -9.08 28.03
CA ARG A 182 -3.56 -10.51 28.34
C ARG A 182 -2.90 -11.37 27.26
N ARG A 183 -1.94 -12.22 27.64
CA ARG A 183 -1.31 -13.20 26.73
C ARG A 183 -2.38 -14.14 26.16
N LEU A 184 -2.55 -14.15 24.84
CA LEU A 184 -3.40 -15.11 24.15
C LEU A 184 -2.66 -16.45 24.04
N ARG A 185 -3.26 -17.51 24.59
CA ARG A 185 -2.86 -18.91 24.31
C ARG A 185 -3.36 -19.31 22.91
N PRO A 186 -2.68 -20.23 22.21
CA PRO A 186 -3.10 -20.65 20.88
C PRO A 186 -4.40 -21.47 20.97
N ALA A 187 -5.40 -21.11 20.14
CA ALA A 187 -6.61 -21.89 19.93
C ALA A 187 -6.38 -22.92 18.82
N GLY A 188 -6.92 -24.13 19.03
CA GLY A 188 -6.84 -25.26 18.10
C GLY A 188 -7.67 -25.09 16.82
N PRO A 189 -7.66 -26.10 15.93
CA PRO A 189 -7.97 -25.91 14.52
C PRO A 189 -9.40 -26.33 14.18
N SER A 190 -10.33 -25.39 14.07
CA SER A 190 -11.53 -25.56 13.24
C SER A 190 -12.35 -24.28 13.20
N GLY A 191 -12.33 -23.58 12.06
CA GLY A 191 -13.30 -22.54 11.72
C GLY A 191 -12.67 -21.17 11.51
N ASP A 192 -12.01 -20.95 10.37
CA ASP A 192 -11.69 -19.58 9.95
C ASP A 192 -11.39 -19.46 8.43
N ARG A 193 -12.36 -19.85 7.59
CA ARG A 193 -12.26 -19.68 6.12
C ARG A 193 -12.76 -18.33 5.59
N ALA A 194 -13.12 -17.37 6.47
CA ALA A 194 -13.75 -16.11 6.03
C ALA A 194 -12.97 -14.83 6.36
N ILE A 195 -11.85 -14.89 7.09
CA ILE A 195 -11.10 -13.69 7.57
C ILE A 195 -9.64 -13.70 7.06
N ALA A 196 -9.33 -14.49 6.04
CA ALA A 196 -7.95 -14.65 5.55
C ALA A 196 -7.47 -13.55 4.57
N SER A 197 -8.33 -12.63 4.11
CA SER A 197 -8.04 -11.85 2.90
C SER A 197 -7.46 -10.44 3.08
N LEU A 198 -7.19 -9.97 4.30
CA LEU A 198 -6.79 -8.55 4.53
C LEU A 198 -5.71 -8.37 5.60
N ARG A 199 -4.76 -9.31 5.67
CA ARG A 199 -3.52 -9.12 6.45
C ARG A 199 -2.32 -9.40 5.57
N ARG A 200 -1.67 -8.33 5.09
CA ARG A 200 -0.22 -8.18 4.86
C ARG A 200 0.05 -7.27 3.66
N LEU A 201 0.45 -6.04 3.94
CA LEU A 201 1.46 -5.35 3.16
C LEU A 201 2.17 -4.39 4.13
N ILE A 202 3.33 -4.80 4.62
CA ILE A 202 4.33 -3.89 5.16
C ILE A 202 5.41 -3.90 4.07
N ILE A 203 5.62 -2.74 3.45
CA ILE A 203 6.78 -2.46 2.60
C ILE A 203 8.00 -2.31 3.50
#